data_AF-A0A7X8LVL2-F1
#
_entry.id   AF-A0A7X8LVL2-F1
#
_cell.length_a   1.000
_cell.length_b   1.000
_cell.length_c   1.000
_cell.angle_alpha   90.00
_cell.angle_beta   90.00
_cell.angle_gamma   90.00
#
_symmetry.space_group_name_H-M   'P 1'
#
loop_
_entity.id
_entity.type
_entity.pdbx_description
1 polymer ?
#
loop_
_entity_poly.entity_id
_entity_poly.type
_entity_poly.pdbx_seq_one_letter_code
_entity_poly.pdbx_strand_id
1 'polypeptide(L)'
;MEDIIIYGSAGLSFLCLLLLLINSIRLSKLSKKYKLLIKGLSDKDVEKLMISYSEEMYKVKNDIEDNMKRRIKALEDKIPSCFRHFGMTTYNAFENIGNNMSFSIAALNDKKDGFLITGIYTRENSYVYAKEIINGISNKELSEQEKEALNKALIQNECVAQGAAL
;
A
#
# COMPACT_ATOMS: atom_id res chain seq x y z
N MET A 1 -63.79 16.13 -58.62
CA MET A 1 -62.69 15.44 -57.91
C MET A 1 -61.65 16.44 -57.39
N GLU A 2 -61.42 17.56 -58.08
CA GLU A 2 -60.44 18.59 -57.69
C GLU A 2 -60.77 19.29 -56.36
N ASP A 3 -62.04 19.66 -56.11
CA ASP A 3 -62.43 20.35 -54.87
C ASP A 3 -62.16 19.52 -53.61
N ILE A 4 -62.38 18.21 -53.65
CA ILE A 4 -62.14 17.30 -52.52
C ILE A 4 -60.64 17.25 -52.17
N ILE A 5 -59.76 17.29 -53.18
CA ILE A 5 -58.30 17.31 -52.99
C ILE A 5 -57.88 18.65 -52.37
N ILE A 6 -58.49 19.76 -52.79
CA ILE A 6 -58.23 21.11 -52.25
C ILE A 6 -58.61 21.17 -50.77
N TYR A 7 -59.83 20.78 -50.40
CA TYR A 7 -60.26 20.79 -48.99
C TYR A 7 -59.46 19.82 -48.10
N GLY A 8 -59.09 18.65 -48.63
CA GLY A 8 -58.25 17.68 -47.91
C GLY A 8 -56.85 18.24 -47.62
N SER A 9 -56.21 18.87 -48.60
CA SER A 9 -54.90 19.50 -48.43
C SER A 9 -54.92 20.68 -47.45
N ALA A 10 -55.99 21.49 -47.49
CA ALA A 10 -56.17 22.61 -46.58
C ALA A 10 -56.35 22.14 -45.12
N GLY A 11 -57.13 21.09 -44.90
CA GLY A 11 -57.32 20.51 -43.57
C GLY A 11 -56.04 19.92 -42.99
N LEU A 12 -55.25 19.21 -43.81
CA LEU A 12 -53.96 18.66 -43.39
C LEU A 12 -52.95 19.76 -43.03
N SER A 13 -52.89 20.82 -43.85
CA SER A 13 -52.03 21.98 -43.58
C SER A 13 -52.39 22.67 -42.27
N PHE A 14 -53.69 22.87 -42.02
CA PHE A 14 -54.18 23.45 -40.78
C PHE A 14 -53.85 22.59 -39.56
N LEU A 15 -54.01 21.27 -39.64
CA LEU A 15 -53.66 20.34 -38.58
C LEU A 15 -52.16 20.34 -38.27
N CYS A 16 -51.31 20.37 -39.30
CA CYS A 16 -49.86 20.49 -39.14
C CYS A 16 -49.47 21.79 -38.44
N LEU A 17 -50.06 22.93 -38.83
CA LEU A 17 -49.82 24.22 -38.17
C LEU A 17 -50.20 24.20 -36.69
N LEU A 18 -51.32 23.56 -36.36
CA LEU A 18 -51.80 23.43 -34.98
C LEU A 18 -50.83 22.59 -34.13
N LEU A 19 -50.33 21.48 -34.67
CA LEU A 19 -49.30 20.67 -34.01
C LEU A 19 -47.99 21.43 -33.82
N LEU A 20 -47.54 22.22 -34.81
CA LEU A 20 -46.33 23.03 -34.69
C LEU A 20 -46.46 24.10 -33.60
N LEU A 21 -47.63 24.73 -33.47
CA LEU A 21 -47.92 25.70 -32.41
C LEU A 21 -47.87 25.04 -31.02
N ILE A 22 -48.53 23.89 -30.85
CA ILE A 22 -48.52 23.16 -29.57
C ILE A 22 -47.09 22.74 -29.19
N ASN A 23 -46.33 22.20 -30.14
CA ASN A 23 -44.95 21.79 -29.92
C ASN A 23 -44.06 22.99 -29.55
N SER A 24 -44.19 24.12 -30.24
CA SER A 24 -43.42 25.33 -29.95
C SER A 24 -43.71 25.88 -28.55
N ILE A 25 -44.98 25.86 -28.12
CA ILE A 25 -45.37 26.28 -26.78
C ILE A 25 -44.84 25.31 -25.72
N ARG A 26 -44.95 24.00 -25.94
CA ARG A 26 -44.45 22.96 -25.01
C ARG A 26 -42.93 23.02 -24.88
N LEU A 27 -42.22 23.17 -26.00
CA LEU A 27 -40.77 23.31 -26.05
C LEU A 27 -40.30 24.59 -25.34
N SER A 28 -41.01 25.69 -25.53
CA SER A 28 -40.75 26.95 -24.83
C SER A 28 -40.95 26.84 -23.32
N LYS A 29 -41.97 26.10 -22.86
CA LYS A 29 -42.21 25.87 -21.41
C LYS A 29 -41.14 24.96 -20.79
N LEU A 30 -40.73 23.91 -21.49
CA LEU A 30 -39.65 23.01 -21.08
C LEU A 30 -38.30 23.74 -21.00
N SER A 31 -37.97 24.50 -22.04
CA SER A 31 -36.76 25.33 -22.08
C SER A 31 -36.73 26.35 -20.93
N LYS A 32 -37.86 26.99 -20.61
CA LYS A 32 -37.96 27.91 -19.46
C LYS A 32 -37.77 27.21 -18.12
N LYS A 33 -38.35 26.03 -17.90
CA LYS A 33 -38.15 25.25 -16.65
C LYS A 33 -36.71 24.77 -16.52
N TYR A 34 -36.13 24.25 -17.59
CA TYR A 34 -34.72 23.84 -17.63
C TYR A 34 -33.79 25.01 -17.34
N LYS A 35 -34.04 26.17 -17.98
CA LYS A 35 -33.30 27.41 -17.74
C LYS A 35 -33.49 27.96 -16.33
N LEU A 36 -34.64 27.75 -15.67
CA LEU A 36 -34.87 28.15 -14.29
C LEU A 36 -34.17 27.24 -13.27
N LEU A 37 -34.14 25.92 -13.53
CA LEU A 37 -33.34 24.96 -12.74
C LEU A 37 -31.84 25.26 -12.86
N ILE A 38 -31.40 25.69 -14.04
CA ILE A 38 -30.00 26.08 -14.33
C ILE A 38 -29.74 27.56 -14.00
N LYS A 39 -30.75 28.40 -13.73
CA LYS A 39 -30.53 29.84 -13.45
C LYS A 39 -29.79 30.09 -12.13
N GLY A 40 -29.69 29.09 -11.26
CA GLY A 40 -28.83 29.08 -10.07
C GLY A 40 -27.49 28.35 -10.24
N LEU A 41 -27.28 27.74 -11.41
CA LEU A 41 -26.06 27.06 -11.84
C LEU A 41 -25.70 27.64 -13.22
N SER A 42 -25.09 28.81 -13.24
CA SER A 42 -24.62 29.42 -14.49
C SER A 42 -23.82 28.39 -15.31
N ASP A 43 -23.80 28.53 -16.63
CA ASP A 43 -22.93 27.76 -17.53
C ASP A 43 -21.45 27.80 -17.05
N LYS A 44 -21.07 28.93 -16.45
CA LYS A 44 -19.77 29.13 -15.79
C LYS A 44 -19.63 28.45 -14.42
N ASP A 45 -20.72 28.12 -13.75
CA ASP A 45 -20.70 27.50 -12.41
C ASP A 45 -20.57 25.98 -12.51
N VAL A 46 -21.14 25.34 -13.54
CA VAL A 46 -20.96 23.90 -13.77
C VAL A 46 -19.53 23.61 -14.25
N GLU A 47 -19.02 24.41 -15.18
CA GLU A 47 -17.62 24.32 -15.63
C GLU A 47 -16.67 24.56 -14.45
N LYS A 48 -16.89 25.62 -13.65
CA LYS A 48 -16.09 25.87 -12.44
C LYS A 48 -16.19 24.76 -11.41
N LEU A 49 -17.37 24.18 -11.21
CA LEU A 49 -17.55 23.06 -10.28
C LEU A 49 -16.79 21.83 -10.76
N MET A 50 -16.81 21.55 -12.06
CA MET A 50 -16.07 20.45 -12.65
C MET A 50 -14.55 20.67 -12.54
N ILE A 51 -14.08 21.91 -12.76
CA ILE A 51 -12.69 22.30 -12.56
C ILE A 51 -12.31 22.17 -11.08
N SER A 52 -13.13 22.65 -10.14
CA SER A 52 -12.83 22.56 -8.71
C SER A 52 -12.79 21.11 -8.22
N TYR A 53 -13.70 20.25 -8.68
CA TYR A 53 -13.64 18.82 -8.40
C TYR A 53 -12.40 18.17 -8.99
N SER A 54 -12.00 18.55 -10.20
CA SER A 54 -10.77 18.04 -10.81
C SER A 54 -9.55 18.46 -9.99
N GLU A 55 -9.46 19.73 -9.59
CA GLU A 55 -8.39 20.26 -8.74
C GLU A 55 -8.34 19.59 -7.37
N GLU A 56 -9.49 19.38 -6.71
CA GLU A 56 -9.57 18.64 -5.45
C GLU A 56 -9.11 17.19 -5.64
N MET A 57 -9.52 16.53 -6.73
CA MET A 57 -9.11 15.17 -7.02
C MET A 57 -7.61 15.07 -7.30
N TYR A 58 -7.02 16.05 -7.99
CA TYR A 58 -5.56 16.13 -8.16
C TYR A 58 -4.83 16.40 -6.85
N LYS A 59 -5.36 17.28 -5.98
CA LYS A 59 -4.80 17.54 -4.65
C LYS A 59 -4.82 16.28 -3.79
N VAL A 60 -5.96 15.59 -3.71
CA VAL A 60 -6.08 14.34 -2.95
C VAL A 60 -5.13 13.28 -3.51
N LYS A 61 -5.05 13.13 -4.84
CA LYS A 61 -4.13 12.17 -5.47
C LYS A 61 -2.68 12.47 -5.11
N ASN A 62 -2.25 13.73 -5.25
CA ASN A 62 -0.88 14.14 -4.95
C ASN A 62 -0.57 14.00 -3.46
N ASP A 63 -1.49 14.40 -2.57
CA ASP A 63 -1.31 14.24 -1.13
C ASP A 63 -1.18 12.77 -0.74
N ILE A 64 -2.00 11.89 -1.31
CA ILE A 64 -1.89 10.44 -1.08
C ILE A 64 -0.55 9.93 -1.60
N GLU A 65 -0.18 10.28 -2.83
CA GLU A 65 1.06 9.81 -3.47
C GLU A 65 2.29 10.26 -2.68
N ASP A 66 2.36 11.53 -2.28
CA ASP A 66 3.47 12.09 -1.51
C ASP A 66 3.52 11.56 -0.08
N ASN A 67 2.37 11.42 0.59
CA ASN A 67 2.33 10.85 1.94
C ASN A 67 2.68 9.37 1.94
N MET A 68 2.16 8.60 0.97
CA MET A 68 2.48 7.18 0.84
C MET A 68 3.95 6.99 0.50
N LYS A 69 4.49 7.71 -0.48
CA LYS A 69 5.91 7.65 -0.83
C LYS A 69 6.81 7.98 0.35
N ARG A 70 6.50 9.04 1.11
CA ARG A 70 7.27 9.40 2.31
C ARG A 70 7.22 8.32 3.38
N ARG A 71 6.05 7.74 3.63
CA ARG A 71 5.89 6.66 4.62
C ARG A 71 6.61 5.38 4.20
N ILE A 72 6.48 5.00 2.93
CA ILE A 72 7.17 3.83 2.36
C ILE A 72 8.67 4.03 2.44
N LYS A 73 9.18 5.18 1.98
CA LYS A 73 10.60 5.51 2.06
C LYS A 73 11.13 5.47 3.49
N ALA A 74 10.38 6.04 4.44
CA ALA A 74 10.78 6.00 5.85
C ALA A 74 10.81 4.57 6.44
N LEU A 75 10.01 3.64 5.91
CA LEU A 75 10.07 2.22 6.27
C LEU A 75 11.25 1.53 5.58
N GLU A 76 11.43 1.75 4.28
CA GLU A 76 12.55 1.23 3.48
C GLU A 76 13.90 1.64 4.06
N ASP A 77 14.02 2.88 4.55
CA ASP A 77 15.25 3.37 5.20
C ASP A 77 15.52 2.68 6.55
N LYS A 78 14.47 2.24 7.26
CA LYS A 78 14.57 1.60 8.59
C LYS A 78 14.77 0.09 8.50
N ILE A 79 14.17 -0.56 7.51
CA ILE A 79 14.20 -2.03 7.34
C ILE A 79 15.62 -2.62 7.42
N PRO A 80 16.65 -2.06 6.76
CA PRO A 80 18.01 -2.59 6.81
C PRO A 80 18.66 -2.57 8.20
N SER A 81 18.15 -1.75 9.12
CA SER A 81 18.67 -1.65 10.49
C SER A 81 17.99 -2.63 11.46
N CYS A 82 16.86 -3.22 11.07
CA CYS A 82 16.16 -4.19 11.90
C CYS A 82 16.88 -5.54 11.92
N PHE A 83 16.89 -6.22 13.06
CA PHE A 83 17.35 -7.60 13.16
C PHE A 83 16.31 -8.53 12.52
N ARG A 84 16.70 -9.21 11.44
CA ARG A 84 15.82 -10.09 10.66
C ARG A 84 16.37 -11.51 10.53
N HIS A 85 17.65 -11.69 10.82
CA HIS A 85 18.33 -12.97 10.73
C HIS A 85 18.60 -13.50 12.12
N PHE A 86 18.06 -14.67 12.43
CA PHE A 86 18.20 -15.27 13.75
C PHE A 86 18.74 -16.69 13.61
N GLY A 87 19.62 -17.08 14.53
CA GLY A 87 20.15 -18.44 14.57
C GLY A 87 20.33 -18.86 16.00
N MET A 88 19.87 -20.06 16.35
CA MET A 88 19.95 -20.59 17.70
C MET A 88 20.51 -22.00 17.70
N THR A 89 21.40 -22.26 18.66
CA THR A 89 21.97 -23.58 18.93
C THR A 89 21.91 -23.84 20.43
N THR A 90 21.36 -24.99 20.83
CA THR A 90 21.32 -25.46 22.21
C THR A 90 22.30 -26.62 22.41
N TYR A 91 22.97 -26.66 23.56
CA TYR A 91 24.03 -27.62 23.84
C TYR A 91 24.29 -27.76 25.34
N ASN A 92 25.11 -28.74 25.72
CA ASN A 92 25.65 -28.87 27.08
C ASN A 92 27.07 -28.30 27.10
N ALA A 93 27.27 -27.20 27.82
CA ALA A 93 28.61 -26.60 27.97
C ALA A 93 29.54 -27.41 28.89
N PHE A 94 28.98 -28.30 29.71
CA PHE A 94 29.70 -29.16 30.63
C PHE A 94 29.13 -30.58 30.58
N GLU A 95 29.98 -31.61 30.62
CA GLU A 95 29.59 -33.02 30.52
C GLU A 95 28.64 -33.49 31.62
N ASN A 96 28.71 -32.85 32.80
CA ASN A 96 27.89 -33.20 33.97
C ASN A 96 26.48 -32.60 33.97
N ILE A 97 26.07 -31.97 32.87
CA ILE A 97 24.79 -31.29 32.69
C ILE A 97 24.08 -31.92 31.50
N GLY A 98 22.89 -32.48 31.73
CA GLY A 98 22.03 -33.00 30.68
C GLY A 98 21.04 -31.95 30.16
N ASN A 99 20.24 -32.33 29.15
CA ASN A 99 19.11 -31.57 28.59
C ASN A 99 19.42 -30.32 27.76
N ASN A 100 20.65 -30.12 27.27
CA ASN A 100 21.04 -29.02 26.37
C ASN A 100 20.61 -27.63 26.90
N MET A 101 20.87 -27.37 28.17
CA MET A 101 20.41 -26.14 28.85
C MET A 101 21.25 -24.90 28.54
N SER A 102 22.42 -25.05 27.91
CA SER A 102 23.20 -23.92 27.41
C SER A 102 22.77 -23.57 25.98
N PHE A 103 22.88 -22.30 25.61
CA PHE A 103 22.44 -21.81 24.31
C PHE A 103 23.35 -20.72 23.76
N SER A 104 23.36 -20.59 22.43
CA SER A 104 23.90 -19.45 21.71
C SER A 104 22.89 -18.97 20.69
N ILE A 105 22.60 -17.67 20.68
CA ILE A 105 21.64 -17.02 19.79
C ILE A 105 22.35 -15.88 19.06
N ALA A 106 22.37 -15.92 17.73
CA ALA A 106 22.81 -14.82 16.88
C ALA A 106 21.60 -14.07 16.32
N ALA A 107 21.65 -12.74 16.37
CA ALA A 107 20.67 -11.85 15.76
C ALA A 107 21.40 -10.81 14.90
N LEU A 108 21.12 -10.80 13.60
CA LEU A 108 21.77 -9.92 12.63
C LEU A 108 20.75 -9.15 11.78
N ASN A 109 21.16 -7.97 11.32
CA ASN A 109 20.48 -7.20 10.29
C ASN A 109 20.99 -7.57 8.89
N ASP A 110 20.44 -6.95 7.84
CA ASP A 110 20.80 -7.26 6.45
C ASP A 110 22.27 -6.96 6.10
N LYS A 111 22.89 -6.04 6.85
CA LYS A 111 24.32 -5.72 6.73
C LYS A 111 25.21 -6.73 7.46
N LYS A 112 24.60 -7.77 8.06
CA LYS A 112 25.26 -8.77 8.91
C LYS A 112 25.84 -8.19 10.19
N ASP A 113 25.35 -7.04 10.62
CA ASP A 113 25.68 -6.44 11.92
C ASP A 113 24.67 -6.90 12.97
N GLY A 114 25.13 -7.10 14.19
CA GLY A 114 24.26 -7.39 15.32
C GLY A 114 25.02 -7.96 16.50
N PHE A 115 24.44 -8.97 17.14
CA PHE A 115 25.00 -9.52 18.36
C PHE A 115 24.76 -11.02 18.47
N LEU A 116 25.58 -11.63 19.31
CA LEU A 116 25.47 -13.02 19.71
C LEU A 116 25.35 -13.07 21.24
N ILE A 117 24.31 -13.74 21.74
CA ILE A 117 24.10 -13.97 23.17
C ILE A 117 24.31 -15.44 23.47
N THR A 118 25.14 -15.73 24.46
CA THR A 118 25.42 -17.08 24.92
C THR A 118 25.04 -17.21 26.38
N GLY A 119 24.15 -18.17 26.68
CA GLY A 119 23.81 -18.58 28.03
C GLY A 119 24.50 -19.90 28.36
N ILE A 120 25.40 -19.88 29.34
CA ILE A 120 26.05 -21.08 29.88
C ILE A 120 25.40 -21.44 31.20
N TYR A 121 24.73 -22.59 31.20
CA TYR A 121 24.10 -23.12 32.40
C TYR A 121 25.06 -24.02 33.16
N THR A 122 25.13 -23.84 34.48
CA THR A 122 25.81 -24.72 35.45
C THR A 122 24.82 -25.18 36.52
N ARG A 123 25.16 -26.19 37.33
CA ARG A 123 24.24 -26.68 38.39
C ARG A 123 23.93 -25.64 39.46
N GLU A 124 24.87 -24.72 39.68
CA GLU A 124 24.80 -23.71 40.74
C GLU A 124 24.47 -22.32 40.21
N ASN A 125 24.86 -22.01 38.96
CA ASN A 125 24.78 -20.68 38.38
C ASN A 125 24.46 -20.71 36.88
N SER A 126 23.94 -19.61 36.35
CA SER A 126 23.81 -19.39 34.91
C SER A 126 24.52 -18.09 34.53
N TYR A 127 25.34 -18.15 33.48
CA TYR A 127 26.09 -17.01 33.00
C TYR A 127 25.61 -16.63 31.61
N VAL A 128 25.42 -15.33 31.37
CA VAL A 128 25.02 -14.82 30.06
C VAL A 128 26.06 -13.82 29.58
N TYR A 129 26.54 -14.03 28.36
CA TYR A 129 27.52 -13.18 27.70
C TYR A 129 26.99 -12.70 26.37
N ALA A 130 27.41 -11.50 25.96
CA ALA A 130 27.11 -10.95 24.65
C ALA A 130 28.40 -10.60 23.91
N LYS A 131 28.44 -10.93 22.63
CA LYS A 131 29.50 -10.54 21.68
C LYS A 131 28.87 -9.75 20.56
N GLU A 132 29.51 -8.65 20.19
CA GLU A 132 29.11 -7.87 19.01
C GLU A 132 29.60 -8.57 17.74
N ILE A 133 28.78 -8.49 16.68
CA ILE A 133 29.06 -8.98 15.35
C ILE A 133 29.00 -7.78 14.40
N ILE A 134 30.07 -7.55 13.65
CA ILE A 134 30.17 -6.48 12.65
C ILE A 134 30.52 -7.13 11.31
N ASN A 135 29.73 -6.87 10.28
CA ASN A 135 29.87 -7.47 8.95
C ASN A 135 29.94 -9.01 8.98
N GLY A 136 29.24 -9.66 9.90
CA GLY A 136 29.22 -11.12 10.06
C GLY A 136 30.45 -11.70 10.76
N ILE A 137 31.32 -10.87 11.34
CA ILE A 137 32.54 -11.29 12.03
C ILE A 137 32.53 -10.75 13.46
N SER A 138 32.96 -11.56 14.44
CA SER A 138 33.17 -11.09 15.80
C SER A 138 34.60 -10.65 16.02
N ASN A 139 34.79 -9.58 16.79
CA ASN A 139 36.11 -9.13 17.24
C ASN A 139 36.74 -10.08 18.27
N LYS A 140 35.94 -10.95 18.89
CA LYS A 140 36.39 -11.96 19.86
C LYS A 140 36.29 -13.34 19.23
N GLU A 141 37.14 -14.26 19.68
CA GLU A 141 37.08 -15.64 19.24
C GLU A 141 35.71 -16.25 19.63
N LEU A 142 35.11 -16.95 18.67
CA LEU A 142 33.83 -17.63 18.84
C LEU A 142 34.07 -19.13 19.12
N SER A 143 33.29 -19.70 20.03
CA SER A 143 33.24 -21.14 20.21
C SER A 143 32.57 -21.82 19.02
N GLU A 144 32.73 -23.13 18.89
CA GLU A 144 32.08 -23.90 17.80
C GLU A 144 30.56 -23.74 17.79
N GLN A 145 29.93 -23.70 18.98
CA GLN A 145 28.48 -23.54 19.11
C GLN A 145 28.02 -22.11 18.77
N GLU A 146 28.82 -21.09 19.10
CA GLU A 146 28.58 -19.71 18.71
C GLU A 146 28.71 -19.53 17.19
N LYS A 147 29.74 -20.14 16.58
CA LYS A 147 29.90 -20.17 15.11
C LYS A 147 28.73 -20.85 14.43
N GLU A 148 28.24 -21.95 14.98
CA GLU A 148 27.07 -22.66 14.44
C GLU A 148 25.82 -21.78 14.48
N ALA A 149 25.55 -21.11 15.60
CA ALA A 149 24.42 -20.19 15.73
C ALA A 149 24.53 -19.02 14.74
N LEU A 150 25.72 -18.45 14.59
CA LEU A 150 26.00 -17.38 13.62
C LEU A 150 25.77 -17.84 12.17
N ASN A 151 26.29 -19.02 11.81
CA ASN A 151 26.09 -19.61 10.49
C ASN A 151 24.61 -19.87 10.19
N LYS A 152 23.83 -20.36 11.16
CA LYS A 152 22.38 -20.53 11.00
C LYS A 152 21.67 -19.21 10.68
N ALA A 153 22.04 -18.12 11.38
CA ALA A 153 21.50 -16.79 11.10
C ALA A 153 21.85 -16.33 9.67
N LEU A 154 23.10 -16.57 9.22
CA LEU A 154 23.55 -16.19 7.88
C LEU A 154 22.88 -17.02 6.77
N ILE A 155 22.69 -18.33 6.96
CA ILE A 155 22.09 -19.24 5.97
C ILE A 155 20.58 -19.01 5.84
N GLN A 156 19.87 -18.65 6.92
CA GLN A 156 18.44 -18.37 6.84
C GLN A 156 18.09 -17.26 5.84
N ASN A 157 19.07 -16.41 5.51
CA ASN A 157 18.96 -15.38 4.48
C ASN A 157 18.85 -15.95 3.04
N GLU A 158 19.56 -17.05 2.74
CA GLU A 158 19.54 -17.67 1.41
C GLU A 158 18.20 -18.36 1.12
N CYS A 159 17.61 -18.99 2.14
CA CYS A 159 16.34 -19.72 2.00
C CYS A 159 15.14 -18.77 1.82
N VAL A 160 15.11 -17.63 2.53
CA VAL A 160 14.03 -16.62 2.39
C VAL A 160 14.14 -15.87 1.05
N ALA A 161 15.36 -15.60 0.56
CA ALA A 161 15.55 -14.97 -0.74
C ALA A 161 15.07 -15.86 -1.91
N GLN A 162 15.17 -17.19 -1.79
CA GLN A 162 14.68 -18.13 -2.80
C GLN A 162 13.15 -18.32 -2.76
N GLY A 163 12.52 -18.19 -1.59
CA GLY A 163 11.06 -18.30 -1.46
C GLY A 163 10.27 -17.09 -1.93
N ALA A 164 10.89 -15.90 -2.03
CA ALA A 164 10.25 -14.68 -2.51
C ALA A 164 10.32 -14.49 -4.05
N ALA A 165 11.01 -15.39 -4.76
CA ALA A 165 11.20 -15.36 -6.21
C ALA A 165 10.32 -16.37 -6.98
N LEU A 166 9.36 -17.01 -6.31
CA LEU A 166 8.30 -17.86 -6.88
C LEU A 166 6.93 -17.21 -6.66
#